data_AF-A0A949AWJ6-F1
#
_entry.id   AF-A0A949AWJ6-F1
#
_cell.length_a   1.000
_cell.length_b   1.000
_cell.length_c   1.000
_cell.angle_alpha   90.00
_cell.angle_beta   90.00
_cell.angle_gamma   90.00
#
_symmetry.space_group_name_H-M   'P 1'
#
loop_
_entity.id
_entity.type
_entity.pdbx_description
1 polymer ?
#
loop_
_entity_poly.entity_id
_entity_poly.type
_entity_poly.pdbx_seq_one_letter_code
_entity_poly.pdbx_strand_id
1 'polypeptide(L)'
;MDGSDISKGTDSLRCQGKVEVPTEKEREALAAMKSIKESVRALKKRLTALKASGRDETTGEILELEKELAHLKVDWDKWEQKRQKAAKERMILLGHEGN
;
A
#
# COMPACT_ATOMS: atom_id res chain seq x y z
N MET A 1 48.52 12.30 -29.23
CA MET A 1 47.52 12.09 -28.16
C MET A 1 46.59 11.06 -28.75
N ASP A 2 47.01 9.79 -28.64
CA ASP A 2 46.41 8.68 -29.37
C ASP A 2 45.69 7.80 -28.35
N GLY A 3 44.36 7.84 -28.41
CA GLY A 3 43.49 7.10 -27.51
C GLY A 3 43.44 5.62 -27.90
N SER A 4 44.03 4.77 -27.05
CA SER A 4 43.77 3.33 -26.99
C SER A 4 42.34 3.10 -26.48
N ASP A 5 41.46 2.41 -27.20
CA ASP A 5 41.37 0.96 -27.46
C ASP A 5 40.74 0.15 -26.29
N ILE A 6 39.95 -0.85 -26.70
CA ILE A 6 39.36 -1.98 -25.95
C ILE A 6 37.95 -1.81 -25.36
N SER A 7 36.98 -2.11 -26.21
CA SER A 7 36.01 -3.22 -26.08
C SER A 7 35.72 -3.76 -24.67
N LYS A 8 34.46 -3.64 -24.23
CA LYS A 8 33.76 -4.79 -23.63
C LYS A 8 32.26 -4.52 -23.54
N GLY A 9 31.51 -5.40 -24.20
CA GLY A 9 30.07 -5.45 -24.11
C GLY A 9 29.61 -5.52 -22.67
N THR A 10 28.65 -4.68 -22.33
CA THR A 10 27.63 -5.07 -21.38
C THR A 10 26.38 -5.30 -22.21
N ASP A 11 26.20 -6.56 -22.57
CA ASP A 11 24.90 -7.16 -22.78
C ASP A 11 24.08 -6.85 -21.51
N SER A 12 23.51 -5.64 -21.46
CA SER A 12 22.55 -5.28 -20.45
C SER A 12 21.31 -6.02 -20.88
N LEU A 13 21.21 -7.27 -20.42
CA LEU A 13 20.05 -8.14 -20.53
C LEU A 13 18.81 -7.25 -20.56
N ARG A 14 18.19 -7.12 -21.74
CA ARG A 14 16.78 -6.70 -21.77
C ARG A 14 16.10 -7.76 -20.94
N CYS A 15 15.68 -7.40 -19.73
CA CYS A 15 14.72 -8.17 -18.96
C CYS A 15 13.46 -8.28 -19.82
N GLN A 16 13.44 -9.24 -20.75
CA GLN A 16 12.31 -9.65 -21.57
C GLN A 16 11.42 -10.51 -20.68
N GLY A 17 10.79 -9.82 -19.75
CA GLY A 17 9.86 -10.35 -18.78
C GLY A 17 9.24 -9.14 -18.12
N LYS A 18 8.44 -8.39 -18.87
CA LYS A 18 7.76 -7.17 -18.39
C LYS A 18 6.66 -7.56 -17.40
N VAL A 19 7.04 -8.10 -16.25
CA VAL A 19 6.17 -8.09 -15.08
C VAL A 19 6.22 -6.66 -14.58
N GLU A 20 5.14 -5.91 -14.77
CA GLU A 20 5.01 -4.56 -14.21
C GLU A 20 5.11 -4.64 -12.69
N VAL A 21 6.08 -3.93 -12.11
CA VAL A 21 6.29 -3.84 -10.66
C VAL A 21 6.03 -2.39 -10.22
N PRO A 22 5.08 -2.12 -9.31
CA PRO A 22 4.11 -3.05 -8.71
C PRO A 22 3.09 -3.55 -9.73
N THR A 23 2.62 -4.78 -9.54
CA THR A 23 1.55 -5.37 -10.36
C THR A 23 0.28 -4.53 -10.24
N GLU A 24 -0.63 -4.64 -11.21
CA GLU A 24 -1.91 -3.92 -11.17
C GLU A 24 -2.69 -4.18 -9.87
N LYS A 25 -2.70 -5.42 -9.39
CA LYS A 25 -3.29 -5.80 -8.09
C LYS A 25 -2.62 -5.09 -6.91
N GLU A 26 -1.29 -4.93 -6.93
CA GLU A 26 -0.58 -4.18 -5.89
C GLU A 26 -0.89 -2.69 -5.94
N ARG A 27 -1.02 -2.11 -7.15
CA ARG A 27 -1.41 -0.70 -7.31
C ARG A 27 -2.81 -0.43 -6.80
N GLU A 28 -3.77 -1.31 -7.12
CA GLU A 28 -5.14 -1.25 -6.63
C GLU A 28 -5.17 -1.31 -5.10
N ALA A 29 -4.45 -2.28 -4.51
CA ALA A 29 -4.38 -2.41 -3.07
C ALA A 29 -3.75 -1.16 -2.41
N LEU A 30 -2.67 -0.61 -2.98
CA LEU A 30 -2.04 0.61 -2.48
C LEU A 30 -2.96 1.84 -2.60
N ALA A 31 -3.74 1.96 -3.68
CA ALA A 31 -4.71 3.03 -3.85
C ALA A 31 -5.84 2.94 -2.82
N ALA A 32 -6.39 1.74 -2.61
CA ALA A 32 -7.42 1.50 -1.60
C ALA A 32 -6.90 1.78 -0.18
N MET A 33 -5.68 1.33 0.14
CA MET A 33 -5.04 1.60 1.42
C MET A 33 -4.79 3.10 1.65
N LYS A 34 -4.40 3.85 0.61
CA LYS A 34 -4.27 5.32 0.71
C LYS A 34 -5.61 5.97 1.05
N SER A 35 -6.68 5.59 0.36
CA SER A 35 -8.03 6.10 0.63
C SER A 35 -8.47 5.79 2.07
N ILE A 36 -8.28 4.55 2.54
CA ILE A 36 -8.58 4.16 3.93
C ILE A 36 -7.79 5.01 4.92
N LYS A 37 -6.50 5.27 4.65
CA LYS A 37 -5.65 6.09 5.52
C LYS A 37 -6.13 7.53 5.61
N GLU A 38 -6.61 8.10 4.50
CA GLU A 38 -7.19 9.45 4.48
C GLU A 38 -8.49 9.50 5.29
N SER A 39 -9.38 8.50 5.12
CA SER A 39 -10.60 8.37 5.92
C SER A 39 -10.29 8.25 7.42
N VAL A 40 -9.34 7.39 7.81
CA VAL A 40 -8.90 7.25 9.20
C VAL A 40 -8.36 8.58 9.77
N ARG A 41 -7.57 9.33 8.98
CA ARG A 41 -7.07 10.65 9.40
C ARG A 41 -8.20 11.65 9.63
N ALA A 42 -9.17 11.69 8.72
CA ALA A 42 -10.34 12.57 8.85
C ALA A 42 -11.17 12.23 10.09
N LEU A 43 -11.47 10.94 10.30
CA LEU A 43 -12.23 10.47 11.45
C LEU A 43 -11.51 10.73 12.78
N LYS A 44 -10.20 10.46 12.85
CA LYS A 44 -9.41 10.76 14.06
C LYS A 44 -9.37 12.25 14.37
N LYS A 45 -9.30 13.11 13.35
CA LYS A 45 -9.36 14.56 13.53
C LYS A 45 -10.70 15.00 14.11
N ARG A 46 -11.81 14.48 13.58
CA ARG A 46 -13.16 14.74 14.11
C ARG A 46 -13.31 14.24 15.55
N LEU A 47 -12.89 13.01 15.81
CA LEU A 47 -12.93 12.41 17.14
C LEU A 47 -12.12 13.23 18.17
N THR A 48 -10.94 13.72 17.79
CA THR A 48 -10.13 14.60 18.65
C THR A 48 -10.84 15.93 18.94
N ALA A 49 -11.48 16.53 17.93
CA ALA A 49 -12.25 17.77 18.10
C ALA A 49 -13.47 17.58 19.01
N LEU A 50 -14.19 16.46 18.86
CA LEU A 50 -15.34 16.12 19.70
C LEU A 50 -14.92 15.85 21.15
N LYS A 51 -13.85 15.07 21.37
CA LYS A 51 -13.30 14.82 22.71
C LYS A 51 -12.82 16.11 23.39
N ALA A 52 -12.29 17.07 22.62
CA ALA A 52 -11.90 18.38 23.16
C ALA A 52 -13.09 19.30 23.48
N SER A 53 -14.24 19.10 22.84
CA SER A 53 -15.48 19.87 23.07
C SER A 53 -16.12 19.54 24.43
N GLY A 54 -15.89 18.34 24.96
CA GLY A 54 -16.35 17.92 26.30
C GLY A 54 -17.88 17.90 26.46
N ARG A 55 -18.64 17.91 25.36
CA ARG A 55 -20.11 17.93 25.40
C ARG A 55 -20.67 16.51 25.49
N ASP A 56 -21.61 16.31 26.39
CA ASP A 56 -22.26 15.01 26.60
C ASP A 56 -22.98 14.48 25.34
N GLU A 57 -23.52 15.40 24.51
CA GLU A 57 -24.16 15.08 23.22
C GLU A 57 -23.21 14.38 22.22
N THR A 58 -21.90 14.58 22.37
CA THR A 58 -20.89 14.03 21.45
C THR A 58 -20.59 12.56 21.72
N THR A 59 -21.09 11.99 22.83
CA THR A 59 -20.84 10.59 23.21
C THR A 59 -21.37 9.63 22.14
N GLY A 60 -22.55 9.89 21.57
CA GLY A 60 -23.12 9.09 20.48
C GLY A 60 -22.31 9.19 19.18
N GLU A 61 -21.91 10.40 18.81
CA GLU A 61 -21.09 10.65 17.61
C GLU A 61 -19.69 10.03 17.74
N ILE A 62 -19.08 10.08 18.93
CA ILE A 62 -17.80 9.43 19.21
C ILE A 62 -17.91 7.91 19.02
N LEU A 63 -18.98 7.28 19.52
CA LEU A 63 -19.20 5.83 19.34
C LEU A 63 -19.37 5.45 17.86
N GLU A 64 -20.08 6.27 17.08
CA GLU A 64 -20.24 6.06 15.65
C GLU A 64 -18.89 6.16 14.90
N LEU A 65 -18.10 7.20 15.20
CA LEU A 65 -16.75 7.37 14.64
C LEU A 65 -15.80 6.23 15.03
N GLU A 66 -15.88 5.72 16.26
CA GLU A 66 -15.09 4.57 16.72
C GLU A 66 -15.49 3.28 16.00
N LYS A 67 -16.79 3.08 15.73
CA LYS A 67 -17.28 1.96 14.91
C LYS A 67 -16.79 2.05 13.46
N GLU A 68 -16.84 3.23 12.85
CA GLU A 68 -16.30 3.44 11.49
C GLU A 68 -14.78 3.18 11.45
N LEU A 69 -14.04 3.63 12.45
CA LEU A 69 -12.61 3.32 12.57
C LEU A 69 -12.34 1.82 12.69
N ALA A 70 -13.18 1.08 13.42
CA ALA A 70 -13.08 -0.38 13.50
C ALA A 70 -13.33 -1.05 12.15
N HIS A 71 -14.33 -0.60 11.39
CA HIS A 71 -14.61 -1.11 10.05
C HIS A 71 -13.45 -0.83 9.09
N LEU A 72 -12.91 0.39 9.09
CA LEU A 72 -11.75 0.76 8.27
C LEU A 72 -10.50 -0.05 8.61
N LYS A 73 -10.33 -0.44 9.87
CA LYS A 73 -9.24 -1.33 10.30
C LYS A 73 -9.40 -2.73 9.69
N VAL A 74 -10.61 -3.29 9.72
CA VAL A 74 -10.89 -4.59 9.10
C VAL A 74 -10.64 -4.53 7.59
N ASP A 75 -11.05 -3.45 6.92
CA ASP A 75 -10.81 -3.30 5.49
C ASP A 75 -9.32 -3.09 5.17
N TRP A 76 -8.58 -2.35 6.00
CA TRP A 76 -7.14 -2.25 5.90
C TRP A 76 -6.46 -3.62 5.94
N ASP A 77 -6.83 -4.47 6.92
CA ASP A 77 -6.26 -5.80 7.06
C ASP A 77 -6.54 -6.69 5.83
N LYS A 78 -7.75 -6.60 5.25
CA LYS A 78 -8.07 -7.29 3.99
C LYS A 78 -7.19 -6.81 2.83
N TRP A 79 -6.98 -5.51 2.69
CA TRP A 79 -6.15 -4.95 1.62
C TRP A 79 -4.68 -5.28 1.80
N GLU A 80 -4.18 -5.28 3.03
CA GLU A 80 -2.82 -5.71 3.34
C GLU A 80 -2.62 -7.19 3.01
N GLN A 81 -3.58 -8.07 3.33
CA GLN A 81 -3.55 -9.47 2.91
C GLN A 81 -3.56 -9.63 1.38
N LYS A 82 -4.42 -8.89 0.66
CA LYS A 82 -4.44 -8.89 -0.81
C LYS A 82 -3.10 -8.45 -1.40
N ARG A 83 -2.50 -7.39 -0.84
CA ARG A 83 -1.19 -6.87 -1.25
C ARG A 83 -0.08 -7.90 -1.01
N GLN A 84 -0.05 -8.55 0.15
CA GLN A 84 0.93 -9.60 0.44
C GLN A 84 0.77 -10.81 -0.49
N LYS A 85 -0.47 -11.22 -0.78
CA LYS A 85 -0.74 -12.29 -1.75
C LYS A 85 -0.24 -11.90 -3.15
N ALA A 86 -0.53 -10.69 -3.61
CA ALA A 86 -0.07 -10.20 -4.90
C ALA A 86 1.47 -10.10 -4.97
N ALA A 87 2.12 -9.69 -3.88
CA ALA A 87 3.58 -9.67 -3.78
C ALA A 87 4.18 -11.09 -3.81
N LYS A 88 3.53 -12.07 -3.16
CA LYS A 88 3.93 -13.48 -3.19
C LYS A 88 3.74 -14.10 -4.57
N GLU A 89 2.60 -13.87 -5.22
CA GLU A 89 2.34 -14.28 -6.62
C GLU A 89 3.41 -13.72 -7.56
N ARG A 90 3.79 -12.44 -7.37
CA ARG A 90 4.89 -11.83 -8.12
C ARG A 90 6.23 -12.51 -7.87
N MET A 91 6.56 -12.84 -6.61
CA MET A 91 7.83 -13.50 -6.28
C MET A 91 7.96 -14.86 -6.98
N ILE A 92 6.87 -15.62 -7.03
CA ILE A 92 6.80 -16.90 -7.76
C ILE A 92 6.97 -16.66 -9.27
N LEU A 93 6.26 -15.67 -9.83
CA LEU A 93 6.31 -15.33 -11.27
C LEU A 93 7.67 -14.81 -11.73
N LEU A 94 8.44 -14.15 -10.85
CA LEU A 94 9.79 -13.66 -11.14
C LEU A 94 10.85 -14.76 -11.03
N GLY A 95 10.46 -16.01 -10.75
CA GLY A 95 11.39 -17.14 -10.67
C GLY A 95 12.27 -17.14 -9.41
N HIS A 96 11.88 -16.43 -8.34
CA HIS A 96 12.53 -16.53 -7.03
C HIS A 96 12.08 -17.79 -6.24
N GLU A 97 11.84 -18.89 -6.93
CA GLU A 97 11.73 -20.23 -6.35
C GLU A 97 12.76 -21.11 -7.07
N GLY A 98 14.03 -21.00 -6.65
CA GLY A 98 15.09 -21.84 -7.21
C GLY A 98 16.50 -21.29 -7.08
N ASN A 99 17.00 -21.16 -5.85
CA ASN A 99 18.33 -21.66 -5.41
C ASN A 99 18.46 -21.57 -3.89
#